data_AF-A0A350ISI1-F1
#
_entry.id   AF-A0A350ISI1-F1
#
_cell.length_a   1.000
_cell.length_b   1.000
_cell.length_c   1.000
_cell.angle_alpha   90.00
_cell.angle_beta   90.00
_cell.angle_gamma   90.00
#
_symmetry.space_group_name_H-M   'P 1'
#
loop_
_entity.id
_entity.type
_entity.pdbx_description
1 polymer ?
#
loop_
_entity_poly.entity_id
_entity_poly.type
_entity_poly.pdbx_seq_one_letter_code
_entity_poly.pdbx_strand_id
1 'polypeptide(L)'
;MRATRRLIPAFLAVAVVVLGLPIGPSQVRADTPAQLEAERAALLQQLAAISSQQSAATNALTTAEASFTQATTALNASRDQLAALNTELSTLNGDISSDKAQESAARGALSTLARATYESVSGNTVMTAVLSAKDFTAAMDSISGASSVTTQIRGLQDTLTRDQADLLSKQSEVQADFAQASSLESDLSAQSNQLLAIVYQRNQIVAQLSGPARILAAEIDEIDMQLGGSTIPGGACSDDFAYGDCTWYVATRRCIPWGGNANAWYYNASRLGYEEGSVPEVGAVAVWYQGQGGANAYYGHVAYVEAVGPNVGVGSVAVVPAGDFEISEMNWDAWDTVDYRVLPDDASYFQGFIYGPS
;
A
#
# COMPACT_ATOMS: atom_id res chain seq x y z
N MET A 1 -7.49 -34.77 8.81
CA MET A 1 -6.17 -34.43 8.23
C MET A 1 -6.39 -33.58 6.97
N ARG A 2 -6.30 -32.25 7.09
CA ARG A 2 -6.06 -31.34 5.96
C ARG A 2 -5.06 -30.32 6.47
N ALA A 3 -3.82 -30.46 6.03
CA ALA A 3 -2.71 -29.60 6.41
C ALA A 3 -2.90 -28.24 5.73
N THR A 4 -3.31 -27.24 6.50
CA THR A 4 -3.20 -25.84 6.11
C THR A 4 -1.72 -25.48 6.07
N ARG A 5 -1.19 -25.31 4.85
CA ARG A 5 0.15 -24.75 4.63
C ARG A 5 0.18 -23.34 5.25
N ARG A 6 0.80 -23.22 6.42
CA ARG A 6 1.25 -21.94 6.96
C ARG A 6 2.34 -21.41 6.02
N LEU A 7 2.01 -20.39 5.24
CA LEU A 7 3.00 -19.57 4.56
C LEU A 7 3.74 -18.78 5.63
N ILE A 8 4.88 -19.30 6.07
CA ILE A 8 5.83 -18.54 6.88
C ILE A 8 6.45 -17.53 5.91
N PRO A 9 6.26 -16.20 6.09
CA PRO A 9 6.93 -15.23 5.24
C PRO A 9 8.44 -15.40 5.43
N ALA A 10 9.14 -15.58 4.31
CA ALA A 10 10.58 -15.77 4.30
C ALA A 10 11.27 -14.52 4.87
N PHE A 11 11.97 -14.71 5.98
CA PHE A 11 12.77 -13.69 6.63
C PHE A 11 13.96 -13.32 5.73
N LEU A 12 13.86 -12.20 5.01
CA LEU A 12 15.03 -11.59 4.38
C LEU A 12 15.76 -10.78 5.45
N ALA A 13 16.70 -11.44 6.14
CA ALA A 13 17.73 -10.73 6.88
C ALA A 13 18.61 -9.99 5.86
N VAL A 14 18.40 -8.67 5.71
CA VAL A 14 19.30 -7.83 4.93
C VAL A 14 20.60 -7.73 5.72
N ALA A 15 21.57 -8.56 5.37
CA ALA A 15 22.93 -8.46 5.89
C ALA A 15 23.53 -7.14 5.40
N VAL A 16 23.76 -6.22 6.34
CA VAL A 16 24.51 -4.99 6.09
C VAL A 16 25.98 -5.38 5.91
N VAL A 17 26.41 -5.57 4.67
CA VAL A 17 27.83 -5.62 4.33
C VAL A 17 28.31 -4.16 4.32
N VAL A 18 28.86 -3.72 5.45
CA VAL A 18 29.67 -2.50 5.50
C VAL A 18 30.95 -2.81 4.73
N LEU A 19 30.98 -2.47 3.44
CA LEU A 19 32.24 -2.34 2.72
C LEU A 19 33.00 -1.19 3.38
N GLY A 20 34.01 -1.53 4.17
CA GLY A 20 34.92 -0.54 4.73
C GLY A 20 35.59 0.21 3.59
N LEU A 21 35.21 1.47 3.38
CA LEU A 21 35.87 2.35 2.43
C LEU A 21 37.26 2.71 3.00
N PRO A 22 38.35 2.44 2.28
CA PRO A 22 39.66 2.93 2.69
C PRO A 22 39.66 4.44 2.51
N ILE A 23 39.71 5.18 3.62
CA ILE A 23 40.01 6.61 3.64
C ILE A 23 41.53 6.75 3.39
N GLY A 24 41.94 6.54 2.14
CA GLY A 24 43.34 6.72 1.70
C GLY A 24 43.64 8.19 1.39
N PRO A 25 44.91 8.64 1.49
CA PRO A 25 45.28 10.01 1.16
C PRO A 25 44.95 10.32 -0.30
N SER A 26 44.56 11.57 -0.57
CA SER A 26 44.22 12.16 -1.86
C SER A 26 44.99 11.49 -3.01
N GLN A 27 44.30 10.65 -3.77
CA GLN A 27 44.90 10.00 -4.93
C GLN A 27 45.24 11.10 -5.95
N VAL A 28 46.42 10.99 -6.56
CA VAL A 28 46.88 11.93 -7.60
C VAL A 28 45.84 11.93 -8.71
N ARG A 29 45.21 13.10 -8.92
CA ARG A 29 44.12 13.29 -9.88
C ARG A 29 44.58 12.89 -11.28
N ALA A 30 43.76 12.16 -12.01
CA ALA A 30 44.14 11.64 -13.31
C ALA A 30 44.17 12.76 -14.39
N ASP A 31 45.21 12.78 -15.22
CA ASP A 31 45.48 13.90 -16.15
C ASP A 31 44.90 13.70 -17.56
N THR A 32 44.22 12.57 -17.83
CA THR A 32 43.66 12.27 -19.16
C THR A 32 42.14 12.06 -19.13
N PRO A 33 41.41 12.47 -20.18
CA PRO A 33 39.95 12.29 -20.27
C PRO A 33 39.50 10.84 -20.03
N ALA A 34 40.20 9.87 -20.62
CA ALA A 34 39.88 8.45 -20.44
C ALA A 34 40.01 7.95 -18.98
N GLN A 35 40.91 8.54 -18.20
CA GLN A 35 41.05 8.20 -16.79
C GLN A 35 39.97 8.87 -15.92
N LEU A 36 39.63 10.13 -16.21
CA LEU A 36 38.53 10.85 -15.57
C LEU A 36 37.17 10.17 -15.85
N GLU A 37 36.94 9.68 -17.07
CA GLU A 37 35.74 8.89 -17.43
C GLU A 37 35.65 7.58 -16.62
N ALA A 38 36.78 6.89 -16.44
CA ALA A 38 36.84 5.67 -15.65
C ALA A 38 36.60 5.94 -14.15
N GLU A 39 37.15 7.04 -13.62
CA GLU A 39 36.95 7.48 -12.23
C GLU A 39 35.48 7.86 -11.99
N ARG A 40 34.88 8.65 -12.89
CA ARG A 40 33.46 8.98 -12.90
C ARG A 40 32.58 7.72 -12.87
N ALA A 41 32.87 6.75 -13.74
CA ALA A 41 32.12 5.51 -13.81
C ALA A 41 32.20 4.71 -12.49
N ALA A 42 33.36 4.71 -11.83
CA ALA A 42 33.53 4.06 -10.53
C ALA A 42 32.75 4.77 -9.40
N LEU A 43 32.75 6.10 -9.37
CA LEU A 43 31.97 6.89 -8.39
C LEU A 43 30.46 6.70 -8.60
N LEU A 44 30.00 6.67 -9.85
CA LEU A 44 28.60 6.37 -10.18
C LEU A 44 28.17 4.97 -9.69
N GLN A 45 29.03 3.97 -9.81
CA GLN A 45 28.76 2.63 -9.27
C GLN A 45 28.65 2.63 -7.74
N GLN A 46 29.49 3.40 -7.04
CA GLN A 46 29.41 3.55 -5.58
C GLN A 46 28.12 4.26 -5.14
N LEU A 47 27.73 5.32 -5.85
CA LEU A 47 26.49 6.05 -5.58
C LEU A 47 25.25 5.18 -5.84
N ALA A 48 25.26 4.39 -6.92
CA ALA A 48 24.19 3.41 -7.21
C ALA A 48 24.07 2.34 -6.11
N ALA A 49 25.19 1.87 -5.54
CA ALA A 49 25.18 0.94 -4.42
C ALA A 49 24.55 1.55 -3.16
N ILE A 50 24.82 2.84 -2.87
CA ILE A 50 24.19 3.57 -1.77
C ILE A 50 22.68 3.72 -2.00
N SER A 51 22.27 4.15 -3.19
CA SER A 51 20.86 4.30 -3.57
C SER A 51 20.09 2.97 -3.43
N SER A 52 20.70 1.85 -3.84
CA SER A 52 20.13 0.51 -3.68
C SER A 52 19.90 0.14 -2.22
N GLN A 53 20.85 0.46 -1.33
CA GLN A 53 20.69 0.21 0.12
C GLN A 53 19.58 1.05 0.75
N GLN A 54 19.48 2.33 0.36
CA GLN A 54 18.39 3.21 0.82
C GLN A 54 17.02 2.70 0.32
N SER A 55 16.93 2.31 -0.95
CA SER A 55 15.71 1.75 -1.55
C SER A 55 15.29 0.45 -0.86
N ALA A 56 16.23 -0.44 -0.56
CA ALA A 56 15.95 -1.66 0.19
C ALA A 56 15.39 -1.36 1.59
N ALA A 57 15.91 -0.35 2.29
CA ALA A 57 15.42 0.08 3.60
C ALA A 57 13.99 0.65 3.52
N THR A 58 13.67 1.44 2.49
CA THR A 58 12.32 1.97 2.24
C THR A 58 11.32 0.88 1.90
N ASN A 59 11.72 -0.10 1.07
CA ASN A 59 10.88 -1.25 0.73
C ASN A 59 10.59 -2.14 1.95
N ALA A 60 11.58 -2.32 2.82
CA ALA A 60 11.40 -3.04 4.08
C ALA A 60 10.38 -2.35 5.00
N LEU A 61 10.41 -1.01 5.08
CA LEU A 61 9.39 -0.25 5.81
C LEU A 61 8.00 -0.43 5.21
N THR A 62 7.86 -0.24 3.90
CA THR A 62 6.57 -0.37 3.20
C THR A 62 5.95 -1.75 3.43
N THR A 63 6.78 -2.80 3.39
CA THR A 63 6.36 -4.18 3.68
C THR A 63 5.89 -4.34 5.13
N ALA A 64 6.58 -3.71 6.08
CA ALA A 64 6.21 -3.74 7.50
C ALA A 64 4.91 -2.97 7.77
N GLU A 65 4.72 -1.81 7.15
CA GLU A 65 3.47 -1.02 7.25
C GLU A 65 2.28 -1.78 6.66
N ALA A 66 2.46 -2.45 5.52
CA ALA A 66 1.43 -3.30 4.93
C ALA A 66 1.05 -4.47 5.86
N SER A 67 2.04 -5.11 6.46
CA SER A 67 1.84 -6.22 7.39
C SER A 67 1.12 -5.78 8.68
N PHE A 68 1.47 -4.61 9.23
CA PHE A 68 0.80 -4.02 10.38
C PHE A 68 -0.66 -3.65 10.07
N THR A 69 -0.92 -3.10 8.88
CA THR A 69 -2.27 -2.77 8.40
C THR A 69 -3.13 -4.03 8.23
N GLN A 70 -2.54 -5.10 7.70
CA GLN A 70 -3.21 -6.40 7.57
C GLN A 70 -3.59 -6.97 8.95
N ALA A 71 -2.67 -6.95 9.92
CA ALA A 71 -2.93 -7.42 11.28
C ALA A 71 -4.04 -6.61 11.96
N THR A 72 -4.04 -5.27 11.79
CA THR A 72 -5.08 -4.38 12.31
C THR A 72 -6.45 -4.68 11.69
N THR A 73 -6.50 -4.93 10.37
CA THR A 73 -7.73 -5.27 9.66
C THR A 73 -8.31 -6.60 10.15
N ALA A 74 -7.47 -7.62 10.32
CA ALA A 74 -7.89 -8.92 10.84
C ALA A 74 -8.43 -8.82 12.28
N LEU A 75 -7.81 -7.98 13.13
CA LEU A 75 -8.28 -7.76 14.49
C LEU A 75 -9.65 -7.06 14.52
N ASN A 76 -9.88 -6.08 13.64
CA ASN A 76 -11.18 -5.42 13.54
C ASN A 76 -12.28 -6.38 13.06
N ALA A 77 -11.99 -7.21 12.04
CA ALA A 77 -12.93 -8.23 11.59
C ALA A 77 -13.28 -9.24 12.71
N SER A 78 -12.31 -9.62 13.53
CA SER A 78 -12.55 -10.49 14.70
C SER A 78 -13.43 -9.82 15.75
N ARG A 79 -13.30 -8.50 15.98
CA ARG A 79 -14.18 -7.74 16.87
C ARG A 79 -15.61 -7.67 16.34
N ASP A 80 -15.79 -7.47 15.04
CA ASP A 80 -17.11 -7.44 14.41
C ASP A 80 -17.81 -8.81 14.54
N GLN A 81 -17.06 -9.91 14.36
CA GLN A 81 -17.56 -11.26 14.55
C GLN A 81 -18.01 -11.53 15.99
N LEU A 82 -17.22 -11.10 16.99
CA LEU A 82 -17.60 -11.20 18.40
C LEU A 82 -18.87 -10.38 18.73
N ALA A 83 -19.03 -9.21 18.13
CA ALA A 83 -20.23 -8.40 18.29
C ALA A 83 -21.47 -9.07 17.67
N ALA A 84 -21.32 -9.70 16.51
CA ALA A 84 -22.37 -10.49 15.87
C ALA A 84 -22.78 -11.68 16.74
N LEU A 85 -21.82 -12.49 17.20
CA LEU A 85 -22.08 -13.63 18.09
C LEU A 85 -22.77 -13.23 19.39
N ASN A 86 -22.38 -12.11 20.01
CA ASN A 86 -23.06 -11.59 21.19
C ASN A 86 -24.52 -11.21 20.91
N THR A 87 -24.81 -10.64 19.74
CA THR A 87 -26.17 -10.29 19.34
C THR A 87 -27.02 -11.54 19.10
N GLU A 88 -26.45 -12.55 18.44
CA GLU A 88 -27.10 -13.84 18.22
C GLU A 88 -27.37 -14.58 19.54
N LEU A 89 -26.40 -14.61 20.46
CA LEU A 89 -26.58 -15.18 21.80
C LEU A 89 -27.69 -14.48 22.59
N SER A 90 -27.76 -13.14 22.51
CA SER A 90 -28.83 -12.38 23.16
C SER A 90 -30.20 -12.72 22.57
N THR A 91 -30.28 -12.88 21.24
CA THR A 91 -31.51 -13.25 20.53
C THR A 91 -31.95 -14.64 20.94
N LEU A 92 -31.05 -15.62 20.86
CA LEU A 92 -31.30 -17.01 21.25
C LEU A 92 -31.75 -17.14 22.70
N ASN A 93 -31.15 -16.38 23.62
CA ASN A 93 -31.57 -16.37 25.02
C ASN A 93 -32.98 -15.77 25.21
N GLY A 94 -33.35 -14.79 24.38
CA GLY A 94 -34.70 -14.25 24.30
C GLY A 94 -35.72 -15.27 23.81
N ASP A 95 -35.39 -15.98 22.72
CA ASP A 95 -36.24 -17.02 22.11
C ASP A 95 -36.49 -18.17 23.09
N ILE A 96 -35.45 -18.69 23.74
CA ILE A 96 -35.57 -19.73 24.78
C ILE A 96 -36.50 -19.28 25.91
N SER A 97 -36.43 -18.00 26.31
CA SER A 97 -37.29 -17.46 27.37
C SER A 97 -38.75 -17.36 26.92
N SER A 98 -38.99 -16.92 25.68
CA SER A 98 -40.30 -16.88 25.05
C SER A 98 -40.91 -18.29 24.94
N ASP A 99 -40.14 -19.26 24.44
CA ASP A 99 -40.61 -20.63 24.23
C ASP A 99 -40.96 -21.32 25.55
N LYS A 100 -40.18 -21.10 26.61
CA LYS A 100 -40.53 -21.58 27.97
C LYS A 100 -41.83 -20.96 28.49
N ALA A 101 -42.06 -19.68 28.23
CA ALA A 101 -43.30 -19.02 28.63
C ALA A 101 -44.51 -19.58 27.84
N GLN A 102 -44.34 -19.81 26.54
CA GLN A 102 -45.36 -20.44 25.69
C GLN A 102 -45.63 -21.88 26.11
N GLU A 103 -44.60 -22.66 26.48
CA GLU A 103 -44.77 -24.04 26.96
C GLU A 103 -45.58 -24.07 28.26
N SER A 104 -45.26 -23.19 29.21
CA SER A 104 -46.00 -23.04 30.46
C SER A 104 -47.47 -22.66 30.23
N ALA A 105 -47.72 -21.70 29.33
CA ALA A 105 -49.07 -21.29 28.95
C ALA A 105 -49.85 -22.43 28.27
N ALA A 106 -49.23 -23.17 27.35
CA ALA A 106 -49.84 -24.31 26.69
C ALA A 106 -50.19 -25.44 27.68
N ARG A 107 -49.31 -25.72 28.66
CA ARG A 107 -49.59 -26.66 29.75
C ARG A 107 -50.78 -26.20 30.60
N GLY A 108 -50.87 -24.91 30.91
CA GLY A 108 -52.01 -24.31 31.61
C GLY A 108 -53.32 -24.47 30.84
N ALA A 109 -53.32 -24.19 29.54
CA ALA A 109 -54.47 -24.37 28.65
C ALA A 109 -54.93 -25.84 28.59
N LEU A 110 -53.98 -26.78 28.48
CA LEU A 110 -54.28 -28.21 28.50
C LEU A 110 -54.95 -28.63 29.81
N SER A 111 -54.45 -28.16 30.96
CA SER A 111 -55.04 -28.46 32.27
C SER A 111 -56.47 -27.92 32.41
N THR A 112 -56.71 -26.72 31.87
CA THR A 112 -58.03 -26.07 31.88
C THR A 112 -59.01 -26.84 31.00
N LEU A 113 -58.57 -27.24 29.80
CA LEU A 113 -59.39 -28.04 28.88
C LEU A 113 -59.72 -29.42 29.46
N ALA A 114 -58.74 -30.09 30.08
CA ALA A 114 -58.96 -31.38 30.73
C ALA A 114 -59.99 -31.27 31.86
N ARG A 115 -59.89 -30.23 32.68
CA ARG A 115 -60.85 -29.95 33.76
C ARG A 115 -62.25 -29.64 33.22
N ALA A 116 -62.36 -28.76 32.21
CA ALA A 116 -63.64 -28.41 31.60
C ALA A 116 -64.31 -29.62 30.92
N THR A 117 -63.54 -30.51 30.31
CA THR A 117 -64.04 -31.75 29.71
C THR A 117 -64.56 -32.71 30.78
N TYR A 118 -63.90 -32.78 31.94
CA TYR A 118 -64.37 -33.56 33.09
C TYR A 118 -65.64 -32.96 33.72
N GLU A 119 -65.71 -31.63 33.86
CA GLU A 119 -66.84 -30.93 34.50
C GLU A 119 -68.08 -30.79 33.58
N SER A 120 -67.91 -30.73 32.25
CA SER A 120 -69.02 -30.46 31.32
C SER A 120 -69.82 -31.69 30.87
N VAL A 121 -69.35 -32.92 31.10
CA VAL A 121 -70.01 -34.13 30.58
C VAL A 121 -70.74 -34.88 31.69
N SER A 122 -72.05 -34.64 31.78
CA SER A 122 -72.99 -35.53 32.47
C SER A 122 -73.24 -36.78 31.61
N GLY A 123 -72.46 -37.85 31.82
CA GLY A 123 -72.75 -39.20 31.32
C GLY A 123 -71.67 -39.82 30.42
N ASN A 124 -71.25 -41.04 30.78
CA ASN A 124 -70.45 -42.10 30.11
C ASN A 124 -69.48 -41.85 28.92
N THR A 125 -69.56 -40.81 28.11
CA THR A 125 -68.89 -40.76 26.79
C THR A 125 -67.39 -40.46 26.89
N VAL A 126 -66.98 -39.47 27.67
CA VAL A 126 -65.55 -39.15 27.91
C VAL A 126 -64.89 -40.24 28.76
N MET A 127 -65.60 -40.74 29.78
CA MET A 127 -65.12 -41.86 30.60
C MET A 127 -64.86 -43.10 29.75
N THR A 128 -65.75 -43.41 28.79
CA THR A 128 -65.56 -44.55 27.88
C THR A 128 -64.42 -44.29 26.91
N ALA A 129 -64.26 -43.09 26.35
CA ALA A 129 -63.16 -42.74 25.47
C ALA A 129 -61.78 -42.81 26.16
N VAL A 130 -61.69 -42.35 27.41
CA VAL A 130 -60.46 -42.42 28.23
C VAL A 130 -60.18 -43.85 28.71
N LEU A 131 -61.20 -44.60 29.14
CA LEU A 131 -61.04 -45.99 29.59
C LEU A 131 -60.81 -46.98 28.43
N SER A 132 -61.20 -46.64 27.20
CA SER A 132 -60.95 -47.46 26.00
C SER A 132 -59.66 -47.09 25.27
N ALA A 133 -59.03 -45.97 25.64
CA ALA A 133 -57.74 -45.58 25.12
C ALA A 133 -56.64 -46.55 25.58
N LYS A 134 -55.77 -46.97 24.66
CA LYS A 134 -54.65 -47.87 24.96
C LYS A 134 -53.52 -47.18 25.73
N ASP A 135 -53.45 -45.86 25.66
CA ASP A 135 -52.46 -45.02 26.35
C ASP A 135 -53.00 -43.60 26.57
N PHE A 136 -52.25 -42.81 27.35
CA PHE A 136 -52.60 -41.44 27.71
C PHE A 136 -52.69 -40.50 26.49
N THR A 137 -51.90 -40.74 25.45
CA THR A 137 -51.91 -39.94 24.22
C THR A 137 -53.21 -40.16 23.46
N ALA A 138 -53.62 -41.43 23.29
CA ALA A 138 -54.91 -41.79 22.68
C ALA A 138 -56.12 -41.29 23.48
N ALA A 139 -56.00 -41.23 24.81
CA ALA A 139 -57.04 -40.64 25.67
C ALA A 139 -57.15 -39.12 25.45
N MET A 140 -56.03 -38.41 25.37
CA MET A 140 -56.00 -36.95 25.13
C MET A 140 -56.43 -36.59 23.70
N ASP A 141 -56.13 -37.40 22.70
CA ASP A 141 -56.57 -37.18 21.32
C ASP A 141 -58.09 -37.27 21.16
N SER A 142 -58.79 -37.95 22.08
CA SER A 142 -60.26 -38.04 22.09
C SER A 142 -60.95 -36.75 22.57
N ILE A 143 -60.20 -35.81 23.16
CA ILE A 143 -60.70 -34.54 23.70
C ILE A 143 -60.50 -33.46 22.63
N SER A 144 -61.59 -32.89 22.10
CA SER A 144 -61.52 -31.84 21.07
C SER A 144 -60.73 -30.63 21.58
N GLY A 145 -59.61 -30.30 20.91
CA GLY A 145 -58.72 -29.18 21.27
C GLY A 145 -57.44 -29.60 22.01
N ALA A 146 -57.43 -30.75 22.70
CA ALA A 146 -56.27 -31.22 23.45
C ALA A 146 -55.13 -31.71 22.52
N SER A 147 -55.48 -32.29 21.36
CA SER A 147 -54.50 -32.73 20.35
C SER A 147 -53.69 -31.57 19.75
N SER A 148 -54.33 -30.41 19.53
CA SER A 148 -53.68 -29.20 19.04
C SER A 148 -52.68 -28.65 20.07
N VAL A 149 -53.10 -28.53 21.34
CA VAL A 149 -52.23 -28.04 22.42
C VAL A 149 -51.08 -29.01 22.69
N THR A 150 -51.33 -30.32 22.62
CA THR A 150 -50.29 -31.35 22.75
C THR A 150 -49.27 -31.28 21.61
N THR A 151 -49.72 -31.00 20.39
CA THR A 151 -48.83 -30.79 19.23
C THR A 151 -47.99 -29.53 19.38
N GLN A 152 -48.58 -28.44 19.89
CA GLN A 152 -47.86 -27.20 20.18
C GLN A 152 -46.77 -27.40 21.25
N ILE A 153 -47.08 -28.12 22.34
CA ILE A 153 -46.10 -28.45 23.39
C ILE A 153 -44.95 -29.28 22.80
N ARG A 154 -45.23 -30.30 21.98
CA ARG A 154 -44.17 -31.08 21.31
C ARG A 154 -43.29 -30.21 20.41
N GLY A 155 -43.88 -29.32 19.61
CA GLY A 155 -43.12 -28.40 18.76
C GLY A 155 -42.23 -27.42 19.53
N LEU A 156 -42.69 -26.94 20.69
CA LEU A 156 -41.90 -26.11 21.59
C LEU A 156 -40.74 -26.90 22.22
N GLN A 157 -40.96 -28.15 22.62
CA GLN A 157 -39.90 -29.03 23.14
C GLN A 157 -38.82 -29.30 22.08
N ASP A 158 -39.23 -29.53 20.83
CA ASP A 158 -38.30 -29.72 19.71
C ASP A 158 -37.50 -28.44 19.42
N THR A 159 -38.11 -27.27 19.56
CA THR A 159 -37.45 -25.97 19.37
C THR A 159 -36.45 -25.70 20.49
N LEU A 160 -36.86 -25.83 21.76
CA LEU A 160 -35.97 -25.70 22.92
C LEU A 160 -34.76 -26.65 22.86
N THR A 161 -34.95 -27.87 22.35
CA THR A 161 -33.85 -28.82 22.16
C THR A 161 -32.86 -28.35 21.11
N ARG A 162 -33.35 -27.80 19.99
CA ARG A 162 -32.50 -27.21 18.94
C ARG A 162 -31.78 -25.96 19.44
N ASP A 163 -32.48 -25.06 20.12
CA ASP A 163 -31.90 -23.82 20.65
C ASP A 163 -30.81 -24.11 21.69
N GLN A 164 -31.00 -25.14 22.51
CA GLN A 164 -29.99 -25.56 23.48
C GLN A 164 -28.75 -26.17 22.80
N ALA A 165 -28.91 -26.86 21.67
CA ALA A 165 -27.79 -27.31 20.86
C ALA A 165 -27.07 -26.13 20.18
N ASP A 166 -27.83 -25.15 19.67
CA ASP A 166 -27.28 -23.93 19.06
C ASP A 166 -26.50 -23.08 20.07
N LEU A 167 -26.99 -22.98 21.31
CA LEU A 167 -26.28 -22.29 22.40
C LEU A 167 -24.92 -22.91 22.67
N LEU A 168 -24.82 -24.24 22.67
CA LEU A 168 -23.55 -24.94 22.85
C LEU A 168 -22.60 -24.73 21.66
N SER A 169 -23.13 -24.68 20.43
CA SER A 169 -22.33 -24.34 19.23
C SER A 169 -21.77 -22.92 19.35
N LYS A 170 -22.62 -21.94 19.62
CA LYS A 170 -22.22 -20.54 19.76
C LYS A 170 -21.25 -20.32 20.91
N GLN A 171 -21.38 -21.03 22.02
CA GLN A 171 -20.38 -21.00 23.09
C GLN A 171 -19.01 -21.50 22.63
N SER A 172 -18.96 -22.57 21.83
CA SER A 172 -17.71 -23.04 21.23
C SER A 172 -17.14 -22.03 20.23
N GLU A 173 -17.99 -21.39 19.42
CA GLU A 173 -17.58 -20.36 18.46
C GLU A 173 -16.97 -19.14 19.17
N VAL A 174 -17.61 -18.64 20.22
CA VAL A 174 -17.07 -17.53 21.03
C VAL A 174 -15.71 -17.88 21.65
N GLN A 175 -15.52 -19.11 22.12
CA GLN A 175 -14.22 -19.54 22.66
C GLN A 175 -13.14 -19.60 21.59
N ALA A 176 -13.48 -20.08 20.39
CA ALA A 176 -12.56 -20.12 19.25
C ALA A 176 -12.18 -18.70 18.80
N ASP A 177 -13.15 -17.80 18.72
CA ASP A 177 -12.94 -16.41 18.34
C ASP A 177 -12.08 -15.66 19.36
N PHE A 178 -12.27 -15.91 20.65
CA PHE A 178 -11.42 -15.32 21.68
C PHE A 178 -9.96 -15.80 21.56
N ALA A 179 -9.74 -17.08 21.29
CA ALA A 179 -8.40 -17.62 21.07
C ALA A 179 -7.76 -17.02 19.81
N GLN A 180 -8.53 -16.83 18.74
CA GLN A 180 -8.08 -16.18 17.52
C GLN A 180 -7.74 -14.69 17.76
N ALA A 181 -8.61 -13.95 18.44
CA ALA A 181 -8.38 -12.56 18.79
C ALA A 181 -7.09 -12.38 19.61
N SER A 182 -6.87 -13.24 20.61
CA SER A 182 -5.65 -13.22 21.42
C SER A 182 -4.39 -13.49 20.57
N SER A 183 -4.45 -14.39 19.60
CA SER A 183 -3.36 -14.60 18.65
C SER A 183 -3.10 -13.36 17.80
N LEU A 184 -4.16 -12.73 17.28
CA LEU A 184 -4.06 -11.52 16.46
C LEU A 184 -3.48 -10.33 17.24
N GLU A 185 -3.83 -10.20 18.53
CA GLU A 185 -3.24 -9.19 19.40
C GLU A 185 -1.74 -9.42 19.62
N SER A 186 -1.34 -10.69 19.80
CA SER A 186 0.07 -11.03 19.90
C SER A 186 0.83 -10.73 18.60
N ASP A 187 0.23 -11.06 17.46
CA ASP A 187 0.80 -10.77 16.13
C ASP A 187 0.93 -9.26 15.91
N LEU A 188 -0.09 -8.47 16.29
CA LEU A 188 -0.06 -7.01 16.16
C LEU A 188 1.04 -6.39 17.03
N SER A 189 1.23 -6.89 18.25
CA SER A 189 2.33 -6.47 19.12
C SER A 189 3.71 -6.77 18.49
N ALA A 190 3.88 -7.98 17.94
CA ALA A 190 5.10 -8.35 17.24
C ALA A 190 5.35 -7.45 16.01
N GLN A 191 4.32 -7.21 15.20
CA GLN A 191 4.34 -6.34 14.03
C GLN A 191 4.69 -4.89 14.41
N SER A 192 4.12 -4.37 15.50
CA SER A 192 4.42 -3.03 16.02
C SER A 192 5.88 -2.88 16.41
N ASN A 193 6.43 -3.86 17.15
CA ASN A 193 7.83 -3.86 17.55
C ASN A 193 8.76 -3.95 16.33
N GLN A 194 8.39 -4.78 15.35
CA GLN A 194 9.14 -4.91 14.10
C GLN A 194 9.12 -3.61 13.29
N LEU A 195 7.97 -2.93 13.17
CA LEU A 195 7.85 -1.65 12.49
C LEU A 195 8.77 -0.60 13.13
N LEU A 196 8.78 -0.51 14.46
CA LEU A 196 9.67 0.41 15.18
C LEU A 196 11.15 0.11 14.91
N ALA A 197 11.53 -1.18 14.92
CA ALA A 197 12.90 -1.59 14.61
C ALA A 197 13.30 -1.25 13.16
N ILE A 198 12.40 -1.45 12.19
CA ILE A 198 12.64 -1.14 10.77
C ILE A 198 12.74 0.37 10.55
N VAL A 199 11.87 1.17 11.17
CA VAL A 199 11.94 2.63 11.13
C VAL A 199 13.30 3.12 11.67
N TYR A 200 13.74 2.58 12.81
CA TYR A 200 15.04 2.90 13.38
C TYR A 200 16.19 2.53 12.42
N GLN A 201 16.16 1.30 11.89
CA GLN A 201 17.19 0.82 10.96
C GLN A 201 17.25 1.66 9.67
N ARG A 202 16.10 1.98 9.07
CA ARG A 202 16.01 2.87 7.90
C ARG A 202 16.62 4.23 8.21
N ASN A 203 16.25 4.85 9.34
CA ASN A 203 16.79 6.15 9.73
C ASN A 203 18.31 6.11 9.89
N GLN A 204 18.86 5.04 10.46
CA GLN A 204 20.30 4.85 10.57
C GLN A 204 20.96 4.74 9.19
N ILE A 205 20.42 3.92 8.28
CA ILE A 205 20.95 3.75 6.91
C ILE A 205 20.94 5.09 6.17
N VAL A 206 19.81 5.80 6.19
CA VAL A 206 19.69 7.11 5.53
C VAL A 206 20.69 8.10 6.14
N ALA A 207 20.76 8.22 7.46
CA ALA A 207 21.68 9.15 8.12
C ALA A 207 23.16 8.85 7.83
N GLN A 208 23.54 7.56 7.85
CA GLN A 208 24.92 7.13 7.59
C GLN A 208 25.34 7.32 6.13
N LEU A 209 24.42 7.12 5.19
CA LEU A 209 24.73 7.13 3.76
C LEU A 209 24.50 8.50 3.08
N SER A 210 23.70 9.39 3.68
CA SER A 210 23.41 10.72 3.10
C SER A 210 24.65 11.60 2.95
N GLY A 211 25.59 11.53 3.89
CA GLY A 211 26.85 12.27 3.81
C GLY A 211 27.75 11.77 2.67
N PRO A 212 28.12 10.47 2.67
CA PRO A 212 28.89 9.86 1.59
C PRO A 212 28.25 10.05 0.20
N ALA A 213 26.93 9.90 0.07
CA ALA A 213 26.24 10.12 -1.20
C ALA A 213 26.45 11.55 -1.74
N ARG A 214 26.36 12.57 -0.88
CA ARG A 214 26.62 13.97 -1.28
C ARG A 214 28.06 14.23 -1.68
N ILE A 215 29.01 13.58 -1.01
CA ILE A 215 30.44 13.69 -1.34
C ILE A 215 30.71 13.08 -2.72
N LEU A 216 30.21 11.86 -2.95
CA LEU A 216 30.34 11.19 -4.25
C LEU A 216 29.69 11.99 -5.37
N ALA A 217 28.49 12.55 -5.14
CA ALA A 217 27.82 13.41 -6.11
C ALA A 217 28.65 14.66 -6.46
N ALA A 218 29.19 15.35 -5.45
CA ALA A 218 30.03 16.52 -5.66
C ALA A 218 31.34 16.20 -6.41
N GLU A 219 31.92 15.02 -6.17
CA GLU A 219 33.15 14.56 -6.85
C GLU A 219 32.88 14.19 -8.32
N ILE A 220 31.73 13.58 -8.59
CA ILE A 220 31.23 13.34 -9.96
C ILE A 220 31.03 14.67 -10.68
N ASP A 221 30.36 15.64 -10.05
CA ASP A 221 30.16 16.98 -10.63
C ASP A 221 31.49 17.66 -10.97
N GLU A 222 32.50 17.52 -10.12
CA GLU A 222 33.82 18.09 -10.36
C GLU A 222 34.58 17.41 -11.51
N ILE A 223 34.43 16.09 -11.67
CA ILE A 223 34.99 15.35 -12.81
C ILE A 223 34.26 15.72 -14.09
N ASP A 224 32.94 15.89 -14.05
CA ASP A 224 32.12 16.27 -15.20
C ASP A 224 32.52 17.66 -15.71
N MET A 225 32.84 18.60 -14.81
CA MET A 225 33.43 19.89 -15.18
C MET A 225 34.81 19.78 -15.86
N GLN A 226 35.62 18.78 -15.51
CA GLN A 226 36.96 18.59 -16.08
C GLN A 226 36.92 17.87 -17.43
N LEU A 227 36.04 16.88 -17.57
CA LEU A 227 35.76 16.18 -18.82
C LEU A 227 35.13 17.11 -19.86
N GLY A 228 34.31 18.06 -19.42
CA GLY A 228 33.69 19.08 -20.29
C GLY A 228 34.64 20.15 -20.84
N GLY A 229 35.93 20.17 -20.45
CA GLY A 229 36.97 21.04 -21.03
C GLY A 229 36.77 22.56 -20.81
N SER A 230 37.66 23.20 -20.05
CA SER A 230 37.80 24.66 -20.10
C SER A 230 38.27 25.13 -21.49
N THR A 231 37.36 25.70 -22.28
CA THR A 231 37.48 26.99 -23.03
C THR A 231 36.28 27.15 -23.97
N ILE A 232 35.29 27.97 -23.60
CA ILE A 232 34.48 28.64 -24.63
C ILE A 232 35.37 29.75 -25.23
N PRO A 233 35.61 29.78 -26.56
CA PRO A 233 36.06 30.98 -27.22
C PRO A 233 34.93 32.02 -27.13
N GLY A 234 35.00 32.89 -26.11
CA GLY A 234 34.30 34.17 -26.08
C GLY A 234 32.77 34.12 -26.25
N GLY A 235 32.06 33.52 -25.29
CA GLY A 235 30.65 33.77 -25.06
C GLY A 235 30.34 33.51 -23.59
N ALA A 236 30.00 34.55 -22.83
CA ALA A 236 29.53 34.35 -21.46
C ALA A 236 28.27 33.47 -21.50
N CYS A 237 28.17 32.47 -20.63
CA CYS A 237 26.90 31.78 -20.40
C CYS A 237 25.85 32.87 -20.07
N SER A 238 24.69 32.81 -20.71
CA SER A 238 23.67 33.84 -20.59
C SER A 238 23.10 33.85 -19.17
N ASP A 239 23.28 34.96 -18.45
CA ASP A 239 22.64 35.20 -17.14
C ASP A 239 21.21 35.81 -17.30
N ASP A 240 20.69 35.89 -18.53
CA ASP A 240 19.47 36.63 -18.88
C ASP A 240 18.14 35.87 -18.62
N PHE A 241 18.14 34.84 -17.79
CA PHE A 241 16.92 34.09 -17.46
C PHE A 241 16.33 34.54 -16.13
N ALA A 242 15.02 34.81 -16.10
CA ALA A 242 14.35 35.24 -14.89
C ALA A 242 14.32 34.11 -13.86
N TYR A 243 14.77 34.43 -12.63
CA TYR A 243 14.77 33.50 -11.50
C TYR A 243 13.40 32.84 -11.34
N GLY A 244 13.41 31.53 -11.12
CA GLY A 244 12.19 30.72 -10.97
C GLY A 244 11.68 30.14 -12.29
N ASP A 245 12.10 30.61 -13.47
CA ASP A 245 11.60 30.03 -14.73
C ASP A 245 12.30 28.70 -15.08
N CYS A 246 11.62 27.84 -15.85
CA CYS A 246 12.18 26.59 -16.38
C CYS A 246 13.52 26.81 -17.10
N THR A 247 13.63 27.91 -17.86
CA THR A 247 14.84 28.32 -18.57
C THR A 247 15.98 28.71 -17.63
N TRP A 248 15.66 29.40 -16.52
CA TRP A 248 16.64 29.75 -15.51
C TRP A 248 17.17 28.49 -14.82
N TYR A 249 16.26 27.59 -14.41
CA TYR A 249 16.64 26.34 -13.77
C TYR A 249 17.58 25.52 -14.66
N VAL A 250 17.22 25.28 -15.92
CA VAL A 250 18.08 24.52 -16.84
C VAL A 250 19.44 25.22 -17.08
N ALA A 251 19.46 26.55 -17.12
CA ALA A 251 20.71 27.31 -17.23
C ALA A 251 21.60 27.21 -15.98
N THR A 252 21.05 26.87 -14.80
CA THR A 252 21.85 26.50 -13.62
C THR A 252 22.43 25.08 -13.71
N ARG A 253 21.82 24.20 -14.51
CA ARG A 253 22.25 22.80 -14.69
C ARG A 253 23.31 22.66 -15.80
N ARG A 254 23.25 23.50 -16.84
CA ARG A 254 24.24 23.54 -17.94
C ARG A 254 24.37 24.94 -18.53
N CYS A 255 25.53 25.24 -19.12
CA CYS A 255 25.72 26.50 -19.83
C CYS A 255 24.78 26.61 -21.04
N ILE A 256 24.03 27.71 -21.08
CA ILE A 256 23.15 28.08 -22.19
C ILE A 256 23.65 29.43 -22.74
N PRO A 257 24.38 29.46 -23.87
CA PRO A 257 24.98 30.70 -24.40
C PRO A 257 24.02 31.52 -25.28
N TRP A 258 22.71 31.30 -25.14
CA TRP A 258 21.64 32.07 -25.80
C TRP A 258 20.60 32.50 -24.79
N GLY A 259 19.74 33.44 -25.17
CA GLY A 259 18.60 33.87 -24.37
C GLY A 259 17.25 33.44 -24.98
N GLY A 260 16.18 33.95 -24.38
CA GLY A 260 14.81 33.78 -24.87
C GLY A 260 14.02 32.69 -24.13
N ASN A 261 12.74 32.59 -24.47
CA ASN A 261 11.83 31.63 -23.85
C ASN A 261 12.13 30.20 -24.33
N ALA A 262 11.65 29.21 -23.58
CA ALA A 262 11.82 27.79 -23.86
C ALA A 262 11.47 27.40 -25.32
N ASN A 263 10.43 28.00 -25.89
CA ASN A 263 10.00 27.78 -27.28
C ASN A 263 11.04 28.14 -28.36
N ALA A 264 12.04 28.96 -28.02
CA ALA A 264 13.05 29.44 -28.95
C ALA A 264 14.36 28.65 -28.83
N TRP A 265 14.53 27.88 -27.75
CA TRP A 265 15.81 27.24 -27.42
C TRP A 265 16.26 26.23 -28.46
N TYR A 266 15.34 25.40 -28.98
CA TYR A 266 15.68 24.44 -30.03
C TYR A 266 16.18 25.13 -31.30
N TYR A 267 15.63 26.29 -31.67
CA TYR A 267 16.12 27.02 -32.86
C TYR A 267 17.41 27.83 -32.58
N ASN A 268 17.58 28.32 -31.35
CA ASN A 268 18.75 29.10 -30.95
C ASN A 268 19.98 28.21 -30.80
N ALA A 269 19.82 27.00 -30.28
CA ALA A 269 20.84 25.96 -30.27
C ALA A 269 21.38 25.70 -31.68
N SER A 270 20.49 25.47 -32.64
CA SER A 270 20.82 25.16 -34.03
C SER A 270 21.63 26.27 -34.68
N ARG A 271 21.23 27.53 -34.44
CA ARG A 271 21.92 28.72 -34.95
C ARG A 271 23.34 28.86 -34.41
N LEU A 272 23.59 28.32 -33.22
CA LEU A 272 24.89 28.34 -32.56
C LEU A 272 25.67 27.04 -32.77
N GLY A 273 25.15 26.12 -33.59
CA GLY A 273 25.84 24.89 -33.98
C GLY A 273 25.80 23.78 -32.92
N TYR A 274 24.88 23.86 -31.96
CA TYR A 274 24.65 22.76 -31.02
C TYR A 274 23.98 21.58 -31.73
N GLU A 275 24.33 20.36 -31.33
CA GLU A 275 23.68 19.17 -31.85
C GLU A 275 22.28 19.01 -31.25
N GLU A 276 21.37 18.55 -32.10
CA GLU A 276 19.95 18.40 -31.82
C GLU A 276 19.47 17.05 -32.31
N GLY A 277 18.52 16.46 -31.59
CA GLY A 277 17.97 15.17 -31.98
C GLY A 277 16.66 14.82 -31.30
N SER A 278 16.24 13.58 -31.48
CA SER A 278 14.97 13.07 -30.95
C SER A 278 15.16 12.01 -29.86
N VAL A 279 16.41 11.74 -29.45
CA VAL A 279 16.72 10.70 -28.47
C VAL A 279 17.14 11.38 -27.16
N PRO A 280 16.56 11.03 -26.00
CA PRO A 280 17.00 11.58 -24.73
C PRO A 280 18.43 11.10 -24.41
N GLU A 281 19.25 12.03 -23.94
CA GLU A 281 20.60 11.77 -23.44
C GLU A 281 20.80 12.47 -22.11
N VAL A 282 21.54 11.85 -21.18
CA VAL A 282 21.86 12.47 -19.89
C VAL A 282 22.61 13.78 -20.14
N GLY A 283 22.14 14.88 -19.55
CA GLY A 283 22.69 16.22 -19.77
C GLY A 283 22.10 16.99 -20.95
N ALA A 284 21.23 16.36 -21.75
CA ALA A 284 20.47 17.05 -22.77
C ALA A 284 19.41 17.98 -22.16
N VAL A 285 19.00 19.00 -22.93
CA VAL A 285 17.79 19.77 -22.64
C VAL A 285 16.64 19.17 -23.43
N ALA A 286 15.64 18.65 -22.73
CA ALA A 286 14.37 18.28 -23.35
C ALA A 286 13.58 19.56 -23.68
N VAL A 287 13.06 19.66 -24.90
CA VAL A 287 12.28 20.81 -25.36
C VAL A 287 10.89 20.36 -25.80
N TRP A 288 9.84 21.01 -25.31
CA TRP A 288 8.46 20.69 -25.65
C TRP A 288 7.94 21.55 -26.80
N TYR A 289 7.04 20.97 -27.60
CA TYR A 289 6.16 21.79 -28.44
C TYR A 289 5.27 22.68 -27.56
N GLN A 290 5.09 23.92 -28.01
CA GLN A 290 4.19 24.87 -27.35
C GLN A 290 2.79 24.27 -27.14
N GLY A 291 2.27 24.34 -25.91
CA GLY A 291 0.93 23.88 -25.57
C GLY A 291 0.77 22.35 -25.48
N GLN A 292 1.84 21.58 -25.59
CA GLN A 292 1.80 20.11 -25.51
C GLN A 292 2.50 19.58 -24.26
N GLY A 293 2.12 18.40 -23.77
CA GLY A 293 2.80 17.74 -22.63
C GLY A 293 2.81 18.56 -21.33
N GLY A 294 1.89 19.51 -21.18
CA GLY A 294 1.84 20.46 -20.05
C GLY A 294 2.63 21.76 -20.26
N ALA A 295 3.29 21.94 -21.41
CA ALA A 295 4.02 23.16 -21.73
C ALA A 295 3.11 24.38 -21.94
N ASN A 296 3.63 25.57 -21.60
CA ASN A 296 2.92 26.81 -21.84
C ASN A 296 2.72 27.05 -23.35
N ALA A 297 1.51 27.44 -23.76
CA ALA A 297 1.16 27.65 -25.16
C ALA A 297 1.89 28.84 -25.82
N TYR A 298 2.41 29.78 -25.04
CA TYR A 298 3.14 30.95 -25.52
C TYR A 298 4.64 30.82 -25.27
N TYR A 299 5.05 30.39 -24.08
CA TYR A 299 6.47 30.38 -23.68
C TYR A 299 7.19 29.05 -23.97
N GLY A 300 6.46 27.95 -24.20
CA GLY A 300 7.03 26.61 -24.30
C GLY A 300 7.44 26.06 -22.94
N HIS A 301 8.24 24.99 -22.95
CA HIS A 301 8.83 24.40 -21.75
C HIS A 301 10.16 23.72 -22.05
N VAL A 302 11.08 23.74 -21.07
CA VAL A 302 12.36 23.03 -21.11
C VAL A 302 12.65 22.36 -19.77
N ALA A 303 13.37 21.25 -19.82
CA ALA A 303 13.79 20.51 -18.64
C ALA A 303 15.17 19.88 -18.89
N TYR A 304 15.87 19.57 -17.80
CA TYR A 304 17.17 18.91 -17.86
C TYR A 304 17.00 17.39 -17.75
N VAL A 305 17.64 16.63 -18.63
CA VAL A 305 17.59 15.15 -18.60
C VAL A 305 18.57 14.63 -17.56
N GLU A 306 18.05 14.08 -16.46
CA GLU A 306 18.81 13.56 -15.33
C GLU A 306 19.26 12.10 -15.56
N ALA A 307 18.39 11.27 -16.11
CA ALA A 307 18.67 9.86 -16.35
C ALA A 307 17.90 9.34 -17.58
N VAL A 308 18.50 8.42 -18.34
CA VAL A 308 17.85 7.73 -19.46
C VAL A 308 17.80 6.25 -19.15
N GLY A 309 16.61 5.66 -19.23
CA GLY A 309 16.38 4.29 -18.82
C GLY A 309 16.90 3.25 -19.82
N PRO A 310 17.21 2.03 -19.35
CA PRO A 310 17.10 1.57 -17.96
C PRO A 310 18.26 2.07 -17.08
N ASN A 311 17.98 2.89 -16.07
CA ASN A 311 18.99 3.48 -15.18
C ASN A 311 18.39 3.85 -13.81
N VAL A 312 19.24 4.18 -12.84
CA VAL A 312 18.81 4.65 -11.51
C VAL A 312 18.25 6.06 -11.65
N GLY A 313 17.07 6.31 -11.06
CA GLY A 313 16.49 7.64 -11.04
C GLY A 313 17.15 8.55 -10.01
N VAL A 314 17.08 9.86 -10.25
CA VAL A 314 17.71 10.92 -9.47
C VAL A 314 16.73 11.54 -8.47
N GLY A 315 15.42 11.57 -8.74
CA GLY A 315 14.45 12.24 -7.84
C GLY A 315 13.11 11.53 -7.67
N SER A 316 12.37 11.37 -8.75
CA SER A 316 10.97 10.94 -8.79
C SER A 316 10.77 9.42 -8.69
N VAL A 317 11.73 8.62 -9.15
CA VAL A 317 11.67 7.15 -9.14
C VAL A 317 13.00 6.52 -8.74
N ALA A 318 12.95 5.29 -8.21
CA ALA A 318 14.18 4.54 -7.91
C ALA A 318 14.88 4.02 -9.19
N VAL A 319 14.10 3.69 -10.21
CA VAL A 319 14.60 3.18 -11.51
C VAL A 319 13.76 3.81 -12.61
N VAL A 320 14.44 4.38 -13.59
CA VAL A 320 13.86 4.82 -14.86
C VAL A 320 13.74 3.60 -15.77
N PRO A 321 12.52 3.21 -16.21
CA PRO A 321 12.32 2.05 -17.09
C PRO A 321 12.99 2.21 -18.46
N ALA A 322 13.32 1.09 -19.12
CA ALA A 322 13.78 1.14 -20.52
C ALA A 322 12.68 1.73 -21.42
N GLY A 323 13.05 2.69 -22.28
CA GLY A 323 12.11 3.47 -23.08
C GLY A 323 11.59 4.73 -22.38
N ASP A 324 12.05 5.01 -21.16
CA ASP A 324 11.71 6.22 -20.43
C ASP A 324 13.00 7.01 -20.07
N PHE A 325 12.83 8.27 -19.70
CA PHE A 325 13.87 9.11 -19.14
C PHE A 325 13.32 9.97 -18.00
N GLU A 326 14.17 10.32 -17.05
CA GLU A 326 13.84 11.22 -15.97
C GLU A 326 14.37 12.61 -16.24
N ILE A 327 13.52 13.60 -15.97
CA ILE A 327 13.86 15.02 -16.04
C ILE A 327 13.83 15.66 -14.66
N SER A 328 14.58 16.75 -14.55
CA SER A 328 14.37 17.78 -13.54
C SER A 328 13.94 19.08 -14.21
N GLU A 329 12.98 19.75 -13.60
CA GLU A 329 12.41 21.00 -14.09
C GLU A 329 12.03 21.91 -12.93
N MET A 330 11.61 23.13 -13.23
CA MET A 330 11.17 24.08 -12.21
C MET A 330 9.78 24.61 -12.55
N ASN A 331 8.97 24.81 -11.51
CA ASN A 331 7.62 25.34 -11.55
C ASN A 331 6.57 24.42 -12.23
N TRP A 332 6.69 23.11 -12.06
CA TRP A 332 5.67 22.17 -12.51
C TRP A 332 4.54 22.05 -11.46
N ASP A 333 4.87 21.74 -10.19
CA ASP A 333 3.87 21.57 -9.12
C ASP A 333 3.64 22.85 -8.31
N ALA A 334 4.67 23.67 -8.10
CA ALA A 334 4.58 24.92 -7.35
C ALA A 334 5.65 25.95 -7.76
N TRP A 335 5.36 27.23 -7.53
CA TRP A 335 6.32 28.31 -7.78
C TRP A 335 7.61 28.12 -6.98
N ASP A 336 8.75 28.29 -7.65
CA ASP A 336 10.11 28.15 -7.12
C ASP A 336 10.44 26.75 -6.55
N THR A 337 9.82 25.72 -7.14
CA THR A 337 10.05 24.32 -6.73
C THR A 337 10.69 23.55 -7.88
N VAL A 338 11.72 22.76 -7.54
CA VAL A 338 12.33 21.80 -8.47
C VAL A 338 11.53 20.51 -8.43
N ASP A 339 11.04 20.12 -9.58
CA ASP A 339 10.20 18.94 -9.78
C ASP A 339 10.96 17.90 -10.61
N TYR A 340 10.67 16.62 -10.37
CA TYR A 340 11.23 15.50 -11.12
C TYR A 340 10.10 14.68 -11.72
N ARG A 341 10.26 14.24 -12.97
CA ARG A 341 9.27 13.39 -13.64
C ARG A 341 9.94 12.36 -14.54
N VAL A 342 9.31 11.19 -14.64
CA VAL A 342 9.64 10.18 -15.66
C VAL A 342 8.70 10.32 -16.84
N LEU A 343 9.27 10.38 -18.03
CA LEU A 343 8.54 10.54 -19.28
C LEU A 343 8.99 9.47 -20.29
N PRO A 344 8.09 8.96 -21.14
CA PRO A 344 8.47 8.04 -22.20
C PRO A 344 9.28 8.76 -23.29
N ASP A 345 10.24 8.06 -23.89
CA ASP A 345 11.10 8.59 -24.96
C ASP A 345 10.39 8.68 -26.32
N ASP A 346 9.24 8.03 -26.48
CA ASP A 346 8.43 8.00 -27.71
C ASP A 346 7.33 9.08 -27.75
N ALA A 347 7.30 9.96 -26.74
CA ALA A 347 6.24 10.94 -26.61
C ALA A 347 6.27 12.02 -27.71
N SER A 348 5.17 12.14 -28.46
CA SER A 348 5.05 13.10 -29.57
C SER A 348 5.05 14.59 -29.19
N TYR A 349 5.01 14.91 -27.89
CA TYR A 349 4.95 16.29 -27.41
C TYR A 349 6.33 16.97 -27.30
N PHE A 350 7.43 16.24 -27.54
CA PHE A 350 8.76 16.81 -27.61
C PHE A 350 9.03 17.40 -28.99
N GLN A 351 9.54 18.64 -28.98
CA GLN A 351 10.18 19.22 -30.16
C GLN A 351 11.51 18.50 -30.45
N GLY A 352 12.24 18.12 -29.39
CA GLY A 352 13.46 17.34 -29.45
C GLY A 352 14.35 17.58 -28.24
N PHE A 353 15.60 17.17 -28.35
CA PHE A 353 16.64 17.28 -27.34
C PHE A 353 17.80 18.11 -27.86
N ILE A 354 18.30 19.04 -27.05
CA ILE A 354 19.51 19.82 -27.34
C ILE A 354 20.66 19.18 -26.58
N TYR A 355 21.67 18.68 -27.29
CA TYR A 355 22.81 18.00 -26.71
C TYR A 355 23.87 18.99 -26.19
N GLY A 356 24.89 18.49 -25.51
CA GLY A 356 26.06 19.29 -25.12
C GLY A 356 26.86 19.73 -26.35
N PRO A 357 27.74 20.74 -26.23
CA PRO A 357 28.69 21.03 -27.29
C PRO A 357 29.63 19.82 -27.48
N SER A 358 29.92 19.49 -28.75
CA SER A 358 30.83 18.40 -29.13
C SER A 358 32.31 18.74 -29.00
#